data_AF-A0A0H3VBZ2-F1
#
_entry.id   AF-A0A0H3VBZ2-F1
#
_cell.length_a   1.000
_cell.length_b   1.000
_cell.length_c   1.000
_cell.angle_alpha   90.00
_cell.angle_beta   90.00
_cell.angle_gamma   90.00
#
_symmetry.space_group_name_H-M   'P 1'
#
loop_
_entity.id
_entity.type
_entity.pdbx_description
1 polymer ?
#
loop_
_entity_poly.entity_id
_entity_poly.type
_entity_poly.pdbx_seq_one_letter_code
_entity_poly.pdbx_strand_id
1 'polypeptide(L)'
;MKASVFLLIAFAVFAFTEHATAVLDEWFDNCAKSYGHTKESISKLPESERSCALQICLMRNFGLINKDNSLNVNYLLERRKSHVSESKIHDTVKTCDAESLGTLEKACKAVKCLMDSLPESGFNSKPNVTD
;
A
#
# COMPACT_ATOMS: atom_id res chain seq x y z
N MET A 1 43.50 -10.58 -19.37
CA MET A 1 43.01 -10.02 -18.08
C MET A 1 41.82 -10.85 -17.63
N LYS A 2 41.95 -11.65 -16.55
CA LYS A 2 40.80 -12.33 -15.95
C LYS A 2 40.08 -11.30 -15.09
N ALA A 3 38.92 -10.81 -15.54
CA ALA A 3 38.05 -10.03 -14.67
C ALA A 3 37.78 -10.89 -13.43
N SER A 4 38.11 -10.36 -12.25
CA SER A 4 37.91 -11.06 -10.99
C SER A 4 36.41 -11.35 -10.86
N VAL A 5 36.04 -12.61 -10.59
CA VAL A 5 34.63 -13.02 -10.40
C VAL A 5 33.92 -12.14 -9.36
N PHE A 6 34.66 -11.65 -8.36
CA PHE A 6 34.17 -10.70 -7.36
C PHE A 6 33.74 -9.35 -7.94
N LEU A 7 34.41 -8.86 -8.99
CA LEU A 7 34.05 -7.62 -9.67
C LEU A 7 32.72 -7.77 -10.40
N LEU A 8 32.49 -8.91 -11.06
CA LEU A 8 31.24 -9.20 -11.77
C LEU A 8 30.05 -9.33 -10.81
N ILE A 9 30.26 -9.96 -9.64
CA ILE A 9 29.24 -10.05 -8.59
C ILE A 9 28.88 -8.66 -8.06
N ALA A 10 29.88 -7.80 -7.81
CA ALA A 10 29.64 -6.44 -7.33
C ALA A 10 28.82 -5.61 -8.34
N PHE A 11 29.15 -5.67 -9.63
CA PHE A 11 28.38 -5.00 -10.68
C PHE A 11 26.94 -5.54 -10.79
N ALA A 12 26.76 -6.86 -10.67
CA ALA A 12 25.42 -7.45 -10.70
C ALA A 12 24.57 -7.00 -9.50
N VAL A 13 25.14 -6.95 -8.30
CA VAL A 13 24.46 -6.44 -7.09
C VAL A 13 24.11 -4.96 -7.24
N PHE A 14 25.03 -4.14 -7.76
CA PHE A 14 24.79 -2.72 -8.01
C PHE A 14 23.64 -2.52 -9.02
N ALA A 15 23.71 -3.16 -10.19
CA ALA A 15 22.68 -3.06 -11.22
C ALA A 15 21.31 -3.55 -10.73
N PHE A 16 21.27 -4.63 -9.95
CA PHE A 16 20.03 -5.12 -9.33
C PHE A 16 19.45 -4.10 -8.34
N THR A 17 20.30 -3.49 -7.52
CA THR A 17 19.89 -2.48 -6.54
C THR A 17 19.34 -1.23 -7.23
N GLU A 18 20.04 -0.72 -8.25
CA GLU A 18 19.57 0.41 -9.06
C GLU A 18 18.22 0.10 -9.71
N HIS A 19 18.08 -1.07 -10.33
CA HIS A 19 16.82 -1.47 -10.96
C HIS A 19 15.68 -1.57 -9.94
N ALA A 20 15.92 -2.19 -8.78
CA ALA A 20 14.93 -2.27 -7.71
C ALA A 20 14.51 -0.88 -7.19
N THR A 21 15.47 0.03 -7.02
CA THR A 21 15.16 1.41 -6.62
C THR A 21 14.38 2.18 -7.67
N ALA A 22 14.70 2.01 -8.96
CA ALA A 22 13.98 2.65 -10.05
C ALA A 22 12.51 2.17 -10.13
N VAL A 23 12.28 0.87 -9.95
CA VAL A 23 10.93 0.29 -9.91
C VAL A 23 10.13 0.83 -8.72
N LEU A 24 10.75 0.92 -7.53
CA LEU A 24 10.11 1.51 -6.35
C LEU A 24 9.78 3.00 -6.57
N ASP A 25 10.67 3.75 -7.21
CA ASP A 25 10.47 5.16 -7.52
C ASP A 25 9.34 5.39 -8.52
N GLU A 26 9.30 4.62 -9.62
CA GLU A 26 8.24 4.71 -10.62
C GLU A 26 6.87 4.34 -10.02
N TRP A 27 6.85 3.28 -9.22
CA TRP A 27 5.65 2.84 -8.52
C TRP A 27 5.10 3.93 -7.59
N PHE A 28 5.97 4.55 -6.77
CA PHE A 28 5.55 5.60 -5.84
C PHE A 28 5.07 6.84 -6.58
N ASP A 29 5.76 7.24 -7.66
CA ASP A 29 5.37 8.40 -8.46
C ASP A 29 4.00 8.19 -9.14
N ASN A 30 3.73 6.99 -9.67
CA ASN A 30 2.43 6.64 -10.25
C ASN A 30 1.30 6.70 -9.22
N CYS A 31 1.55 6.26 -8.00
CA CYS A 31 0.59 6.38 -6.91
C CYS A 31 0.39 7.84 -6.47
N ALA A 32 1.47 8.61 -6.28
CA ALA A 32 1.39 10.03 -5.93
C ALA A 32 0.52 10.80 -6.92
N LYS A 33 0.74 10.57 -8.22
CA LYS A 33 -0.03 11.16 -9.31
C LYS A 33 -1.52 10.83 -9.26
N SER A 34 -1.91 9.63 -8.82
CA SER A 34 -3.33 9.28 -8.69
C SER A 34 -4.05 10.09 -7.61
N TYR A 35 -3.31 10.73 -6.71
CA TYR A 35 -3.84 11.67 -5.72
C TYR A 35 -3.56 13.13 -6.07
N GLY A 36 -3.11 13.42 -7.30
CA GLY A 36 -2.79 14.78 -7.73
C GLY A 36 -1.48 15.34 -7.18
N HIS A 37 -0.58 14.47 -6.69
CA HIS A 37 0.71 14.84 -6.13
C HIS A 37 1.88 14.45 -7.04
N THR A 38 3.01 15.15 -6.86
CA THR A 38 4.33 14.73 -7.36
C THR A 38 5.18 14.20 -6.20
N LYS A 39 6.22 13.40 -6.48
CA LYS A 39 7.22 12.98 -5.48
C LYS A 39 7.80 14.17 -4.70
N GLU A 40 8.06 15.28 -5.38
CA GLU A 40 8.57 16.50 -4.76
C GLU A 40 7.53 17.17 -3.85
N SER A 41 6.25 17.18 -4.23
CA SER A 41 5.21 17.73 -3.37
C SER A 41 5.03 16.89 -2.10
N ILE A 42 5.14 15.56 -2.19
CA ILE A 42 5.05 14.66 -1.03
C ILE A 42 6.27 14.79 -0.12
N SER A 43 7.47 15.00 -0.68
CA SER A 43 8.68 15.15 0.14
C SER A 43 8.67 16.41 1.01
N LYS A 44 7.86 17.42 0.63
CA LYS A 44 7.61 18.66 1.37
C LYS A 44 6.51 18.55 2.43
N LEU A 45 5.76 17.44 2.46
CA LEU A 45 4.73 17.21 3.48
C LEU A 45 5.37 16.93 4.85
N PRO A 46 4.63 17.16 5.95
CA PRO A 46 5.01 16.68 7.27
C PRO A 46 5.36 15.19 7.24
N GLU A 47 6.30 14.76 8.10
CA GLU A 47 6.77 13.38 8.10
C GLU A 47 5.64 12.35 8.26
N SER A 48 4.65 12.65 9.10
CA SER A 48 3.46 11.81 9.30
C SER A 48 2.63 11.65 8.02
N GLU A 49 2.43 12.71 7.25
CA GLU A 49 1.69 12.70 5.99
C GLU A 49 2.49 12.01 4.88
N ARG A 50 3.79 12.24 4.82
CA ARG A 50 4.69 11.53 3.90
C ARG A 50 4.72 10.03 4.16
N SER A 51 4.81 9.63 5.43
CA SER A 51 4.75 8.23 5.83
C SER A 51 3.41 7.60 5.46
N CYS A 52 2.31 8.32 5.69
CA CYS A 52 1.00 7.86 5.27
C CYS A 52 0.88 7.70 3.74
N ALA A 53 1.43 8.63 2.96
CA ALA A 53 1.43 8.52 1.51
C ALA A 53 2.11 7.25 1.02
N LEU A 54 3.27 6.93 1.61
CA LEU A 54 3.96 5.67 1.34
C LEU A 54 3.10 4.45 1.68
N GLN A 55 2.42 4.46 2.84
CA GLN A 55 1.54 3.36 3.27
C GLN A 55 0.34 3.18 2.33
N ILE A 56 -0.33 4.26 1.93
CA ILE A 56 -1.44 4.22 0.98
C ILE A 56 -0.97 3.64 -0.35
N CYS A 57 0.17 4.10 -0.84
CA CYS A 57 0.73 3.55 -2.06
C CYS A 57 1.00 2.06 -1.92
N LEU A 58 1.60 1.61 -0.82
CA LEU A 58 1.81 0.18 -0.52
C LEU A 58 0.49 -0.60 -0.56
N MET A 59 -0.55 -0.11 0.10
CA MET A 59 -1.87 -0.73 0.11
C MET A 59 -2.48 -0.81 -1.31
N ARG A 60 -2.28 0.22 -2.13
CA ARG A 60 -2.67 0.21 -3.55
C ARG A 60 -1.91 -0.84 -4.35
N ASN A 61 -0.61 -1.01 -4.09
CA ASN A 61 0.19 -2.05 -4.75
C ASN A 61 -0.26 -3.46 -4.41
N PHE A 62 -0.61 -3.69 -3.14
CA PHE A 62 -1.11 -4.98 -2.68
C PHE A 62 -2.55 -5.25 -3.13
N GLY A 63 -3.23 -4.27 -3.73
CA GLY A 63 -4.60 -4.40 -4.21
C GLY A 63 -5.68 -4.18 -3.15
N LEU A 64 -5.30 -3.69 -1.95
CA LEU A 64 -6.26 -3.23 -0.95
C LEU A 64 -6.93 -1.90 -1.35
N ILE A 65 -6.22 -1.07 -2.11
CA ILE A 65 -6.77 0.14 -2.72
C ILE A 65 -6.75 -0.03 -4.24
N ASN A 66 -7.89 0.22 -4.89
CA ASN A 66 -8.04 0.11 -6.33
C ASN A 66 -7.36 1.28 -7.06
N LYS A 67 -7.22 1.15 -8.39
CA LYS A 67 -6.59 2.18 -9.23
C LYS A 67 -7.35 3.51 -9.25
N ASP A 68 -8.65 3.49 -8.98
CA ASP A 68 -9.54 4.65 -8.87
C ASP A 68 -9.56 5.28 -7.47
N ASN A 69 -8.67 4.83 -6.56
CA ASN A 69 -8.61 5.25 -5.15
C ASN A 69 -9.85 4.85 -4.33
N SER A 70 -10.60 3.81 -4.73
CA SER A 70 -11.59 3.17 -3.87
C SER A 70 -10.96 2.05 -3.03
N LEU A 71 -11.52 1.78 -1.84
CA LEU A 71 -11.10 0.62 -1.05
C LEU A 71 -11.63 -0.67 -1.67
N ASN A 72 -10.77 -1.67 -1.81
CA ASN A 72 -11.15 -3.01 -2.23
C ASN A 72 -11.67 -3.82 -1.04
N VAL A 73 -12.97 -3.73 -0.76
CA VAL A 73 -13.60 -4.46 0.35
C VAL A 73 -13.46 -5.98 0.18
N ASN A 74 -13.47 -6.49 -1.04
CA ASN A 74 -13.29 -7.92 -1.32
C ASN A 74 -11.92 -8.43 -0.84
N TYR A 75 -10.87 -7.60 -0.97
CA TYR A 75 -9.54 -7.94 -0.45
C TYR A 75 -9.57 -8.26 1.05
N LEU A 76 -10.33 -7.46 1.83
CA LEU A 76 -10.51 -7.67 3.27
C LEU A 76 -11.37 -8.90 3.55
N LEU A 77 -12.46 -9.08 2.81
CA LEU A 77 -13.39 -10.21 2.97
C LEU A 77 -12.73 -11.55 2.72
N GLU A 78 -11.91 -11.65 1.68
CA GLU A 78 -11.15 -12.87 1.35
C GLU A 78 -10.12 -13.23 2.42
N ARG A 79 -9.60 -12.24 3.17
CA ARG A 79 -8.51 -12.46 4.15
C ARG A 79 -9.01 -12.49 5.58
N ARG A 80 -10.30 -12.24 5.85
CA ARG A 80 -10.83 -12.20 7.21
C ARG A 80 -10.77 -13.58 7.85
N LYS A 81 -10.41 -13.64 9.13
CA LYS A 81 -10.58 -14.84 9.95
C LYS A 81 -12.05 -15.03 10.31
N SER A 82 -12.44 -16.26 10.63
CA SER A 82 -13.83 -16.64 10.93
C SER A 82 -14.50 -15.81 12.04
N HIS A 83 -13.73 -15.28 13.00
CA HIS A 83 -14.25 -14.44 14.08
C HIS A 83 -14.52 -12.98 13.68
N VAL A 84 -14.08 -12.55 12.48
CA VAL A 84 -14.39 -11.23 11.93
C VAL A 84 -15.60 -11.36 11.02
N SER A 85 -16.74 -10.84 11.47
CA SER A 85 -17.96 -10.85 10.68
C SER A 85 -17.86 -9.92 9.47
N GLU A 86 -18.63 -10.24 8.43
CA GLU A 86 -18.73 -9.45 7.21
C GLU A 86 -19.30 -8.07 7.51
N SER A 87 -20.36 -8.06 8.33
CA SER A 87 -20.98 -6.84 8.83
C SER A 87 -19.97 -5.91 9.50
N LYS A 88 -19.06 -6.45 10.33
CA LYS A 88 -18.03 -5.65 11.00
C LYS A 88 -17.14 -4.93 9.99
N ILE A 89 -16.78 -5.58 8.89
CA ILE A 89 -15.96 -4.98 7.83
C ILE A 89 -16.75 -3.85 7.15
N HIS A 90 -17.97 -4.12 6.69
CA HIS A 90 -18.81 -3.10 6.03
C HIS A 90 -19.13 -1.91 6.94
N ASP A 91 -19.50 -2.16 8.18
CA ASP A 91 -19.80 -1.12 9.18
C ASP A 91 -18.57 -0.25 9.45
N THR A 92 -17.39 -0.87 9.52
CA THR A 92 -16.13 -0.14 9.72
C THR A 92 -15.77 0.69 8.50
N VAL A 93 -15.90 0.14 7.27
CA VAL A 93 -15.65 0.87 6.03
C VAL A 93 -16.50 2.13 5.93
N LYS A 94 -17.78 2.01 6.30
CA LYS A 94 -18.71 3.15 6.35
C LYS A 94 -18.34 4.14 7.46
N THR A 95 -18.05 3.65 8.66
CA THR A 95 -17.69 4.50 9.81
C THR A 95 -16.41 5.29 9.56
N CYS A 96 -15.45 4.70 8.86
CA CYS A 96 -14.18 5.32 8.51
C CYS A 96 -14.22 6.16 7.21
N ASP A 97 -15.40 6.30 6.57
CA ASP A 97 -15.56 6.99 5.27
C ASP A 97 -14.57 6.49 4.21
N ALA A 98 -14.37 5.17 4.18
CA ALA A 98 -13.35 4.51 3.35
C ALA A 98 -13.89 4.02 1.99
N GLU A 99 -15.16 4.28 1.67
CA GLU A 99 -15.78 3.90 0.40
C GLU A 99 -15.15 4.66 -0.80
N SER A 100 -14.71 5.90 -0.55
CA SER A 100 -14.01 6.72 -1.54
C SER A 100 -12.89 7.50 -0.87
N LEU A 101 -11.65 7.24 -1.29
CA LEU A 101 -10.45 7.82 -0.68
C LEU A 101 -9.96 9.07 -1.44
N GLY A 102 -10.84 9.77 -2.18
CA GLY A 102 -10.52 10.70 -3.28
C GLY A 102 -9.40 11.74 -3.11
N THR A 103 -8.92 12.04 -1.91
CA THR A 103 -7.70 12.83 -1.67
C THR A 103 -6.73 12.07 -0.76
N LEU A 104 -5.44 12.39 -0.84
CA LEU A 104 -4.43 11.75 -0.01
C LEU A 104 -4.72 11.92 1.50
N GLU A 105 -5.17 13.11 1.90
CA GLU A 105 -5.56 13.39 3.29
C GLU A 105 -6.75 12.53 3.74
N LYS A 106 -7.77 12.41 2.90
CA LYS A 106 -8.94 11.56 3.19
C LYS A 106 -8.54 10.10 3.28
N ALA A 107 -7.74 9.63 2.33
CA ALA A 107 -7.17 8.29 2.33
C ALA A 107 -6.40 8.00 3.63
N CYS A 108 -5.60 8.96 4.11
CA CYS A 108 -4.84 8.82 5.35
C CYS A 108 -5.73 8.65 6.57
N LYS A 109 -6.77 9.50 6.68
CA LYS A 109 -7.74 9.43 7.79
C LYS A 109 -8.50 8.11 7.77
N ALA A 110 -8.99 7.71 6.60
CA ALA A 110 -9.73 6.47 6.42
C ALA A 110 -8.88 5.24 6.73
N VAL A 111 -7.68 5.12 6.15
CA VAL A 111 -6.76 3.99 6.37
C VAL A 111 -6.37 3.88 7.84
N LYS A 112 -6.05 4.99 8.50
CA LYS A 112 -5.75 4.99 9.94
C LYS A 112 -6.93 4.45 10.76
N CYS A 113 -8.14 4.94 10.49
CA CYS A 113 -9.35 4.47 11.15
C CYS A 113 -9.61 2.97 10.91
N LEU A 114 -9.39 2.49 9.68
CA LEU A 114 -9.49 1.08 9.34
C LEU A 114 -8.51 0.24 10.16
N MET A 115 -7.24 0.64 10.23
CA MET A 115 -6.20 -0.08 10.99
C MET A 115 -6.51 -0.15 12.49
N ASP A 116 -7.05 0.93 13.06
CA ASP A 116 -7.43 0.99 14.46
C ASP A 116 -8.65 0.09 14.77
N SER A 117 -9.58 -0.05 13.82
CA SER A 117 -10.85 -0.78 14.00
C SER A 117 -10.79 -2.25 13.57
N LEU A 118 -9.93 -2.56 12.60
CA LEU A 118 -9.72 -3.87 11.98
C LEU A 118 -8.24 -4.25 12.16
N PRO A 119 -7.82 -4.65 13.37
CA PRO A 119 -6.44 -5.01 13.63
C PRO A 119 -6.00 -6.20 12.78
N GLU A 120 -4.73 -6.20 12.38
CA GLU A 120 -4.12 -7.23 11.52
C GLU A 120 -4.35 -8.66 12.04
N SER A 121 -4.41 -8.84 13.37
CA SER A 121 -4.69 -10.12 14.01
C SER A 121 -6.01 -10.77 13.56
N GLY A 122 -6.96 -9.98 13.05
CA GLY A 122 -8.22 -10.42 12.47
C GLY A 122 -8.13 -10.96 11.03
N PHE A 123 -6.96 -10.88 10.39
CA PHE A 123 -6.76 -11.26 8.99
C PHE A 123 -5.66 -12.31 8.81
N ASN A 124 -5.76 -13.04 7.71
CA ASN A 124 -4.75 -13.98 7.23
C ASN A 124 -3.83 -13.28 6.23
N SER A 125 -2.56 -13.68 6.20
CA SER A 125 -1.57 -13.18 5.23
C SER A 125 -1.84 -13.66 3.80
N LYS A 126 -2.67 -14.70 3.65
CA LYS A 126 -3.14 -15.24 2.37
C LYS A 126 -4.67 -15.25 2.35
N PRO A 127 -5.30 -15.19 1.16
CA PRO A 127 -6.74 -15.40 1.05
C PRO A 127 -7.14 -16.72 1.72
N ASN A 128 -8.29 -16.72 2.40
CA ASN A 128 -8.98 -17.93 2.78
C ASN A 128 -9.49 -18.56 1.48
N VAL A 129 -8.70 -19.49 0.93
CA VAL A 129 -9.19 -20.40 -0.10
C VAL A 129 -10.05 -21.42 0.65
N THR A 130 -11.33 -21.09 0.84
CA THR A 130 -12.34 -22.13 1.08
C THR A 130 -12.55 -22.82 -0.26
N ASP A 131 -12.14 -24.09 -0.34
CA ASP A 131 -12.61 -25.03 -1.36
C ASP A 131 -14.16 -25.09 -1.37
#